data_AF-A0A6V7PIL2-F1
#
_entry.id   AF-A0A6V7PIL2-F1
#
_cell.length_a   1.000
_cell.length_b   1.000
_cell.length_c   1.000
_cell.angle_alpha   90.00
_cell.angle_beta   90.00
_cell.angle_gamma   90.00
#
_symmetry.space_group_name_H-M   'P 1'
#
loop_
_entity.id
_entity.type
_entity.pdbx_description
1 polymer ?
#
loop_
_entity_poly.entity_id
_entity_poly.type
_entity_poly.pdbx_seq_one_letter_code
_entity_poly.pdbx_strand_id
1 'polypeptide(L)'
;MACPHVSGITALVRSAHPSWSPAAVRSAIMTTADVVDHYGKPIMDGRDRAGLFAIGAGHVNPTKAMDPGLVYDIEPNDYITHLCTLGYSHLEIFTIAHRNTNCNETLHRNNNFSLNYPSISIAFKQNSTRVMIQRKLTNVGTPNSTYAAQVVAPRGVKVSVTPAVLTFKEETESKSFQVRFKSTKRMAVQGSATGEGYLIWKDTSKGKYRVRSPISVSWTS
;
A
#
# COMPACT_ATOMS: atom_id res chain seq x y z
N MET A 1 10.00 22.46 -0.17
CA MET A 1 10.62 22.20 -1.49
C MET A 1 10.31 20.82 -2.09
N ALA A 2 10.10 19.74 -1.32
CA ALA A 2 9.82 18.40 -1.88
C ALA A 2 8.45 18.27 -2.57
N CYS A 3 7.38 18.83 -1.97
CA CYS A 3 6.01 18.77 -2.53
C CYS A 3 5.91 19.18 -4.02
N PRO A 4 6.41 20.36 -4.46
CA PRO A 4 6.30 20.76 -5.87
C PRO A 4 7.04 19.83 -6.83
N HIS A 5 8.12 19.16 -6.41
CA HIS A 5 8.79 18.15 -7.24
C HIS A 5 7.88 16.94 -7.47
N VAL A 6 7.25 16.43 -6.41
CA VAL A 6 6.30 15.31 -6.52
C VAL A 6 5.08 15.72 -7.33
N SER A 7 4.60 16.95 -7.20
CA SER A 7 3.49 17.48 -8.04
C SER A 7 3.86 17.52 -9.52
N GLY A 8 5.08 17.98 -9.86
CA GLY A 8 5.57 17.97 -11.25
C GLY A 8 5.66 16.55 -11.82
N ILE A 9 6.19 15.61 -11.05
CA ILE A 9 6.26 14.19 -11.43
C ILE A 9 4.85 13.61 -11.60
N THR A 10 3.93 13.92 -10.69
CA THR A 10 2.53 13.50 -10.76
C THR A 10 1.88 14.00 -12.05
N ALA A 11 2.11 15.25 -12.43
CA ALA A 11 1.62 15.82 -13.69
C ALA A 11 2.20 15.10 -14.91
N LEU A 12 3.50 14.76 -14.90
CA LEU A 12 4.14 14.00 -15.98
C LEU A 12 3.56 12.60 -16.14
N VAL A 13 3.43 11.84 -15.04
CA VAL A 13 2.84 10.49 -15.06
C VAL A 13 1.38 10.58 -15.54
N ARG A 14 0.61 11.56 -15.06
CA ARG A 14 -0.78 11.77 -15.47
C ARG A 14 -0.90 12.16 -16.95
N SER A 15 0.04 12.96 -17.47
CA SER A 15 0.08 13.32 -18.89
C SER A 15 0.38 12.12 -19.78
N ALA A 16 1.23 11.19 -19.33
CA ALA A 16 1.52 9.97 -20.06
C ALA A 16 0.41 8.92 -19.94
N HIS A 17 -0.37 8.96 -18.86
CA HIS A 17 -1.48 8.06 -18.59
C HIS A 17 -2.80 8.81 -18.31
N PRO A 18 -3.44 9.41 -19.34
CA PRO A 18 -4.62 10.26 -19.17
C PRO A 18 -5.88 9.55 -18.63
N SER A 19 -5.90 8.21 -18.59
CA SER A 19 -6.99 7.42 -18.02
C SER A 19 -6.80 7.06 -16.54
N TRP A 20 -5.57 7.14 -16.00
CA TRP A 20 -5.28 6.71 -14.62
C TRP A 20 -5.92 7.58 -13.55
N SER A 21 -6.58 6.96 -12.57
CA SER A 21 -7.08 7.71 -11.42
C SER A 21 -5.93 8.40 -10.65
N PRO A 22 -6.23 9.42 -9.83
CA PRO A 22 -5.25 9.99 -8.90
C PRO A 22 -4.61 8.93 -7.99
N ALA A 23 -5.36 7.89 -7.61
CA ALA A 23 -4.87 6.79 -6.79
C ALA A 23 -3.90 5.89 -7.56
N ALA A 24 -4.16 5.60 -8.83
CA ALA A 24 -3.27 4.84 -9.70
C ALA A 24 -1.93 5.57 -9.92
N VAL A 25 -1.96 6.88 -10.19
CA VAL A 25 -0.74 7.70 -10.31
C VAL A 25 0.07 7.69 -9.01
N ARG A 26 -0.61 7.89 -7.87
CA ARG A 26 0.02 7.79 -6.55
C ARG A 26 0.64 6.41 -6.33
N SER A 27 -0.09 5.35 -6.66
CA SER A 27 0.39 3.99 -6.54
C SER A 27 1.67 3.79 -7.34
N ALA A 28 1.71 4.22 -8.60
CA ALA A 28 2.88 4.09 -9.47
C ALA A 28 4.11 4.77 -8.85
N ILE A 29 3.95 5.99 -8.33
CA ILE A 29 5.03 6.74 -7.66
C ILE A 29 5.52 6.01 -6.40
N MET A 30 4.60 5.49 -5.58
CA MET A 30 4.95 4.84 -4.32
C MET A 30 5.60 3.47 -4.53
N THR A 31 5.04 2.62 -5.40
CA THR A 31 5.49 1.22 -5.53
C THR A 31 6.81 1.07 -6.26
N THR A 32 7.22 2.10 -6.99
CA THR A 32 8.46 2.15 -7.76
C THR A 32 9.56 2.99 -7.10
N ALA A 33 9.27 3.60 -5.95
CA ALA A 33 10.23 4.40 -5.20
C ALA A 33 11.44 3.57 -4.74
N ASP A 34 12.61 4.21 -4.77
CA ASP A 34 13.88 3.62 -4.36
C ASP A 34 14.12 3.81 -2.86
N VAL A 35 14.68 2.79 -2.20
CA VAL A 35 15.05 2.83 -0.77
C VAL A 35 16.54 3.00 -0.54
N VAL A 36 17.28 3.14 -1.63
CA VAL A 36 18.73 3.29 -1.62
C VAL A 36 19.11 4.61 -2.25
N ASP A 37 20.25 5.13 -1.82
CA ASP A 37 20.92 6.26 -2.44
C ASP A 37 21.56 5.87 -3.79
N HIS A 38 22.22 6.83 -4.43
CA HIS A 38 22.89 6.60 -5.71
C HIS A 38 24.11 5.67 -5.61
N TYR A 39 24.60 5.37 -4.40
CA TYR A 39 25.64 4.36 -4.15
C TYR A 39 25.06 2.97 -3.85
N GLY A 40 23.73 2.82 -3.89
CA GLY A 40 23.06 1.56 -3.53
C GLY A 40 23.01 1.29 -2.02
N LYS A 41 23.34 2.28 -1.18
CA LYS A 41 23.27 2.17 0.29
C LYS A 41 21.89 2.63 0.78
N PRO A 42 21.41 2.15 1.94
CA PRO A 42 20.14 2.61 2.50
C PRO A 42 20.11 4.13 2.67
N ILE A 43 18.97 4.75 2.38
CA ILE A 43 18.74 6.17 2.67
C ILE A 43 18.91 6.40 4.18
N MET A 44 19.58 7.50 4.54
CA MET A 44 19.89 7.85 5.93
C MET A 44 18.99 8.99 6.42
N ASP A 45 18.65 8.97 7.71
CA ASP A 45 18.02 10.05 8.46
C ASP A 45 19.02 10.53 9.52
N GLY A 46 19.74 11.59 9.19
CA GLY A 46 20.89 12.04 9.98
C GLY A 46 22.01 11.00 10.01
N ARG A 47 22.21 10.36 11.16
CA ARG A 47 23.22 9.30 11.36
C ARG A 47 22.64 7.90 11.27
N ASP A 48 21.32 7.77 11.35
CA ASP A 48 20.62 6.49 11.38
C ASP A 48 20.06 6.15 10.00
N ARG A 49 19.69 4.89 9.80
CA ARG A 49 18.98 4.50 8.57
C ARG A 49 17.56 5.05 8.61
N ALA A 50 17.10 5.65 7.51
CA ALA A 50 15.76 6.19 7.42
C ALA A 50 14.71 5.08 7.49
N GLY A 51 13.85 5.16 8.51
CA GLY A 51 12.69 4.27 8.65
C GLY A 51 11.53 4.67 7.73
N LEU A 52 10.50 3.83 7.69
CA LEU A 52 9.28 4.06 6.90
C LEU A 52 8.58 5.36 7.27
N PHE A 53 8.66 5.79 8.54
CA PHE A 53 8.04 7.04 8.99
C PHE A 53 8.81 8.29 8.53
N ALA A 54 10.08 8.17 8.15
CA ALA A 54 10.89 9.27 7.63
C ALA A 54 10.72 9.45 6.11
N ILE A 55 10.73 8.34 5.36
CA ILE A 55 10.77 8.36 3.89
C ILE A 55 9.55 7.74 3.20
N GLY A 56 8.59 7.20 3.96
CA GLY A 56 7.42 6.53 3.42
C GLY A 56 7.80 5.34 2.54
N ALA A 57 7.42 5.41 1.26
CA ALA A 57 7.79 4.38 0.29
C ALA A 57 9.22 4.55 -0.25
N GLY A 58 9.90 5.66 0.00
CA GLY A 58 11.27 5.93 -0.44
C GLY A 58 11.38 7.16 -1.34
N HIS A 59 12.54 7.30 -1.99
CA HIS A 59 12.81 8.38 -2.92
C HIS A 59 12.12 8.13 -4.28
N VAL A 60 11.49 9.15 -4.84
CA VAL A 60 10.71 9.02 -6.07
C VAL A 60 11.64 8.69 -7.25
N ASN A 61 11.24 7.70 -8.05
CA ASN A 61 11.89 7.37 -9.32
C ASN A 61 10.92 7.65 -10.48
N PRO A 62 11.02 8.81 -11.15
CA PRO A 62 10.07 9.19 -12.21
C PRO A 62 10.06 8.19 -13.36
N THR A 63 11.23 7.70 -13.79
CA THR A 63 11.35 6.77 -14.92
C THR A 63 10.63 5.46 -14.65
N LYS A 64 10.76 4.89 -13.44
CA LYS A 64 10.03 3.66 -13.08
C LYS A 64 8.54 3.92 -12.86
N ALA A 65 8.16 5.08 -12.30
CA ALA A 65 6.76 5.44 -12.06
C ALA A 65 5.94 5.58 -13.35
N MET A 66 6.60 5.86 -14.48
CA MET A 66 5.96 5.90 -15.80
C MET A 66 5.51 4.53 -16.30
N ASP A 67 6.10 3.44 -15.81
CA ASP A 67 5.74 2.07 -16.19
C ASP A 67 5.93 1.13 -14.96
N PRO A 68 4.98 1.16 -14.01
CA PRO A 68 5.11 0.48 -12.72
C PRO A 68 4.77 -1.02 -12.80
N GLY A 69 4.20 -1.50 -13.92
CA GLY A 69 3.69 -2.86 -14.08
C GLY A 69 2.32 -3.07 -13.43
N LEU A 70 2.19 -2.85 -12.12
CA LEU A 70 0.92 -2.96 -11.40
C LEU A 70 0.63 -1.71 -10.56
N VAL A 71 -0.66 -1.39 -10.40
CA VAL A 71 -1.14 -0.31 -9.54
C VAL A 71 -2.22 -0.77 -8.57
N TYR A 72 -2.25 -0.12 -7.41
CA TYR A 72 -3.33 -0.18 -6.44
C TYR A 72 -4.29 0.99 -6.71
N ASP A 73 -5.39 0.71 -7.40
CA ASP A 73 -6.41 1.71 -7.68
C ASP A 73 -7.44 1.80 -6.54
N ILE A 74 -8.00 3.00 -6.34
CA ILE A 74 -8.97 3.31 -5.28
C ILE A 74 -10.05 4.23 -5.85
N GLU A 75 -11.30 3.84 -5.69
CA GLU A 75 -12.43 4.65 -6.14
C GLU A 75 -12.84 5.70 -5.09
N PRO A 76 -13.48 6.82 -5.47
CA PRO A 76 -13.96 7.82 -4.51
C PRO A 76 -14.85 7.23 -3.39
N ASN A 77 -15.69 6.25 -3.72
CA ASN A 77 -16.55 5.58 -2.73
C ASN A 77 -15.79 4.70 -1.74
N ASP A 78 -14.60 4.21 -2.10
CA ASP A 78 -13.73 3.45 -1.20
C ASP A 78 -13.22 4.33 -0.05
N TYR A 79 -12.95 5.61 -0.32
CA TYR A 79 -12.56 6.57 0.73
C TYR A 79 -13.71 6.84 1.69
N ILE A 80 -14.95 6.97 1.19
CA ILE A 80 -16.14 7.12 2.04
C ILE A 80 -16.33 5.89 2.92
N THR A 81 -16.24 4.69 2.33
CA THR A 81 -16.32 3.43 3.07
C THR A 81 -15.22 3.37 4.12
N HIS A 82 -14.00 3.83 3.81
CA HIS A 82 -12.91 3.89 4.76
C HIS A 82 -13.20 4.83 5.94
N LEU A 83 -13.74 6.04 5.70
CA LEU A 83 -14.14 6.95 6.77
C LEU A 83 -15.15 6.29 7.72
N CYS A 84 -16.12 5.54 7.18
CA CYS A 84 -17.04 4.75 8.00
C CYS A 84 -16.30 3.67 8.82
N THR A 85 -15.29 2.98 8.26
CA THR A 85 -14.49 1.99 9.03
C THR A 85 -13.68 2.62 10.17
N LEU A 86 -13.36 3.91 10.07
CA LEU A 86 -12.66 4.66 11.12
C LEU A 86 -13.60 5.19 12.21
N GLY A 87 -14.92 5.06 12.04
CA GLY A 87 -15.92 5.49 13.01
C GLY A 87 -16.39 6.94 12.86
N TYR A 88 -16.13 7.58 11.72
CA TYR A 88 -16.65 8.93 11.45
C TYR A 88 -18.18 8.91 11.39
N SER A 89 -18.80 9.93 11.99
CA SER A 89 -20.23 10.15 11.93
C SER A 89 -20.65 10.67 10.55
N HIS A 90 -21.95 10.53 10.26
CA HIS A 90 -22.54 11.03 9.03
C HIS A 90 -22.29 12.53 8.80
N LEU A 91 -22.37 13.35 9.86
CA LEU A 91 -22.15 14.80 9.79
C LEU A 91 -20.69 15.14 9.47
N GLU A 92 -19.74 14.41 10.04
CA GLU A 92 -18.32 14.61 9.74
C GLU A 92 -18.00 14.22 8.29
N ILE A 93 -18.54 13.09 7.82
CA ILE A 93 -18.37 12.67 6.41
C ILE A 93 -19.00 13.68 5.46
N PHE A 94 -20.18 14.21 5.79
CA PHE A 94 -20.80 15.28 5.00
C PHE A 94 -19.94 16.55 4.97
N THR A 95 -19.27 16.89 6.07
CA THR A 95 -18.37 18.04 6.13
C THR A 95 -17.12 17.84 5.28
N ILE A 96 -16.56 16.62 5.24
CA ILE A 96 -15.32 16.30 4.52
C ILE A 96 -15.57 16.10 3.02
N ALA A 97 -16.60 15.32 2.68
CA ALA A 97 -16.83 14.82 1.32
C ALA A 97 -18.09 15.39 0.65
N HIS A 98 -18.89 16.18 1.37
CA HIS A 98 -20.17 16.70 0.90
C HIS A 98 -21.12 15.62 0.38
N ARG A 99 -21.07 14.44 1.01
CA ARG A 99 -21.93 13.30 0.68
C ARG A 99 -22.72 12.86 1.90
N ASN A 100 -24.00 12.63 1.68
CA ASN A 100 -24.87 12.03 2.69
C ASN A 100 -24.77 10.50 2.58
N THR A 101 -24.27 9.85 3.64
CA THR A 101 -23.91 8.43 3.63
C THR A 101 -24.33 7.75 4.93
N ASN A 102 -25.07 6.65 4.83
CA ASN A 102 -25.37 5.80 5.97
C ASN A 102 -24.23 4.80 6.19
N CYS A 103 -23.40 5.02 7.22
CA CYS A 103 -22.28 4.12 7.50
C CYS A 103 -22.71 2.71 7.89
N ASN A 104 -23.88 2.55 8.51
CA ASN A 104 -24.34 1.22 8.92
C ASN A 104 -24.58 0.34 7.68
N GLU A 105 -25.36 0.85 6.73
CA GLU A 105 -25.60 0.18 5.45
C GLU A 105 -24.32 -0.01 4.63
N THR A 106 -23.46 1.01 4.59
CA THR A 106 -22.18 0.95 3.86
C THR A 106 -21.27 -0.16 4.38
N LEU A 107 -21.16 -0.30 5.71
CA LEU A 107 -20.35 -1.34 6.35
C LEU A 107 -20.99 -2.74 6.21
N HIS A 108 -22.32 -2.83 6.26
CA HIS A 108 -23.02 -4.10 6.00
C HIS A 108 -22.73 -4.64 4.60
N ARG A 109 -22.70 -3.77 3.59
CA ARG A 109 -22.36 -4.14 2.20
C ARG A 109 -20.88 -4.45 2.02
N ASN A 110 -20.00 -3.80 2.79
CA ASN A 110 -18.55 -3.90 2.68
C ASN A 110 -17.93 -4.52 3.93
N ASN A 111 -18.39 -5.73 4.29
CA ASN A 111 -17.86 -6.42 5.46
C ASN A 111 -16.36 -6.70 5.30
N ASN A 112 -15.56 -6.49 6.36
CA ASN A 112 -14.10 -6.59 6.36
C ASN A 112 -13.39 -5.69 5.32
N PHE A 113 -13.98 -4.53 5.00
CA PHE A 113 -13.35 -3.58 4.09
C PHE A 113 -11.98 -3.14 4.59
N SER A 114 -11.02 -3.11 3.66
CA SER A 114 -9.72 -2.47 3.89
C SER A 114 -9.34 -1.68 2.65
N LEU A 115 -9.03 -0.40 2.83
CA LEU A 115 -8.69 0.51 1.74
C LEU A 115 -7.54 -0.06 0.89
N ASN A 116 -7.68 -0.02 -0.43
CA ASN A 116 -6.72 -0.60 -1.38
C ASN A 116 -5.45 0.25 -1.55
N TYR A 117 -4.78 0.57 -0.45
CA TYR A 117 -3.65 1.49 -0.41
C TYR A 117 -2.30 0.78 -0.71
N PRO A 118 -1.35 1.44 -1.40
CA PRO A 118 -0.02 0.88 -1.75
C PRO A 118 0.96 0.77 -0.57
N SER A 119 0.48 0.94 0.66
CA SER A 119 1.21 0.63 1.90
C SER A 119 0.28 -0.04 2.90
N ILE A 120 0.88 -0.70 3.89
CA ILE A 120 0.15 -1.46 4.91
C ILE A 120 0.62 -1.00 6.29
N SER A 121 -0.33 -0.59 7.12
CA SER A 121 -0.09 -0.26 8.53
C SER A 121 -1.05 -1.08 9.39
N ILE A 122 -0.51 -1.90 10.30
CA ILE A 122 -1.30 -2.74 11.20
C ILE A 122 -0.98 -2.38 12.66
N ALA A 123 -2.01 -1.96 13.40
CA ALA A 123 -1.95 -1.82 14.85
C ALA A 123 -2.58 -3.05 15.52
N PHE A 124 -1.77 -3.84 16.22
CA PHE A 124 -2.25 -4.94 17.05
C PHE A 124 -2.74 -4.38 18.40
N LYS A 125 -4.05 -4.53 18.65
CA LYS A 125 -4.69 -4.24 19.94
C LYS A 125 -4.54 -5.44 20.89
N GLN A 126 -4.68 -5.24 22.20
CA GLN A 126 -4.47 -6.26 23.25
C GLN A 126 -5.07 -7.64 22.94
N ASN A 127 -6.29 -7.70 22.41
CA ASN A 127 -7.00 -8.95 22.13
C ASN A 127 -6.85 -9.44 20.68
N SER A 128 -6.18 -8.69 19.80
CA SER A 128 -6.02 -9.04 18.40
C SER A 128 -4.61 -9.57 18.14
N THR A 129 -4.54 -10.87 17.83
CA THR A 129 -3.27 -11.53 17.44
C THR A 129 -3.18 -11.78 15.95
N ARG A 130 -4.28 -11.58 15.22
CA ARG A 130 -4.38 -11.86 13.78
C ARG A 130 -5.15 -10.74 13.10
N VAL A 131 -4.59 -10.25 12.00
CA VAL A 131 -5.25 -9.25 11.14
C VAL A 131 -5.17 -9.75 9.70
N MET A 132 -6.29 -9.67 8.99
CA MET A 132 -6.35 -9.97 7.57
C MET A 132 -6.78 -8.69 6.86
N ILE A 133 -6.10 -8.38 5.75
CA ILE A 133 -6.49 -7.31 4.84
C ILE A 133 -6.59 -7.86 3.43
N GLN A 134 -7.40 -7.19 2.61
CA GLN A 134 -7.51 -7.48 1.20
C GLN A 134 -6.95 -6.31 0.38
N ARG A 135 -6.30 -6.66 -0.72
CA ARG A 135 -5.80 -5.70 -1.71
C ARG A 135 -6.14 -6.19 -3.10
N LYS A 136 -6.23 -5.25 -4.04
CA LYS A 136 -6.51 -5.48 -5.45
C LYS A 136 -5.42 -4.79 -6.26
N LEU A 137 -4.80 -5.54 -7.16
CA LEU A 137 -3.82 -5.02 -8.11
C LEU A 137 -4.41 -5.04 -9.50
N THR A 138 -4.22 -3.95 -10.23
CA THR A 138 -4.59 -3.81 -11.64
C THR A 138 -3.32 -3.84 -12.47
N ASN A 139 -3.30 -4.67 -13.51
CA ASN A 139 -2.19 -4.70 -14.46
C ASN A 139 -2.24 -3.49 -15.39
N VAL A 140 -1.15 -2.72 -15.42
CA VAL A 140 -0.96 -1.58 -16.33
C VAL A 140 0.34 -1.70 -17.12
N GLY A 141 1.00 -2.85 -17.02
CA GLY A 141 2.18 -3.21 -17.79
C GLY A 141 1.82 -4.22 -18.87
N THR A 142 2.78 -5.07 -19.21
CA THR A 142 2.59 -6.01 -20.32
C THR A 142 1.53 -7.09 -20.02
N PRO A 143 0.69 -7.46 -21.00
CA PRO A 143 -0.22 -8.60 -20.88
C PRO A 143 0.55 -9.91 -20.74
N ASN A 144 -0.15 -10.97 -20.33
CA ASN A 144 0.43 -12.28 -20.04
C ASN A 144 1.63 -12.22 -19.09
N SER A 145 1.49 -11.46 -18.00
CA SER A 145 2.51 -11.29 -16.97
C SER A 145 2.16 -12.06 -15.71
N THR A 146 3.18 -12.63 -15.06
CA THR A 146 3.02 -13.35 -13.79
C THR A 146 3.93 -12.73 -12.75
N TYR A 147 3.36 -12.51 -11.56
CA TYR A 147 4.05 -11.89 -10.43
C TYR A 147 4.03 -12.84 -9.23
N ALA A 148 5.17 -12.99 -8.58
CA ALA A 148 5.30 -13.74 -7.34
C ALA A 148 5.49 -12.78 -6.15
N ALA A 149 4.76 -13.03 -5.07
CA ALA A 149 4.87 -12.29 -3.83
C ALA A 149 6.15 -12.65 -3.08
N GLN A 150 6.90 -11.65 -2.66
CA GLN A 150 8.05 -11.75 -1.77
C GLN A 150 7.80 -10.88 -0.56
N VAL A 151 7.97 -11.44 0.64
CA VAL A 151 7.65 -10.75 1.89
C VAL A 151 8.89 -10.70 2.77
N VAL A 152 9.25 -9.50 3.20
CA VAL A 152 10.15 -9.28 4.32
C VAL A 152 9.29 -8.87 5.51
N ALA A 153 9.06 -9.84 6.40
CA ALA A 153 8.16 -9.67 7.51
C ALA A 153 8.74 -8.72 8.57
N PRO A 154 7.93 -7.78 9.10
CA PRO A 154 8.32 -6.98 10.25
C PRO A 154 8.67 -7.85 11.47
N ARG A 155 9.66 -7.40 12.26
CA ARG A 155 10.07 -8.09 13.49
C ARG A 155 8.87 -8.31 14.42
N GLY A 156 8.67 -9.54 14.89
CA GLY A 156 7.58 -9.89 15.82
C GLY A 156 6.24 -10.22 15.17
N VAL A 157 6.18 -10.33 13.84
CA VAL A 157 4.96 -10.68 13.10
C VAL A 157 5.29 -11.71 12.02
N LYS A 158 4.44 -12.72 11.84
CA LYS A 158 4.42 -13.57 10.66
C LYS A 158 3.48 -12.98 9.63
N VAL A 159 3.94 -12.84 8.40
CA VAL A 159 3.16 -12.29 7.28
C VAL A 159 3.04 -13.37 6.19
N SER A 160 1.82 -13.59 5.71
CA SER A 160 1.53 -14.54 4.63
C SER A 160 0.60 -13.91 3.60
N VAL A 161 0.82 -14.23 2.32
CA VAL A 161 0.07 -13.68 1.19
C VAL A 161 -0.66 -14.82 0.48
N THR A 162 -1.91 -14.60 0.09
CA THR A 162 -2.72 -15.61 -0.59
C THR A 162 -3.61 -14.96 -1.66
N PRO A 163 -3.52 -15.37 -2.94
CA PRO A 163 -2.53 -16.30 -3.50
C PRO A 163 -1.11 -15.70 -3.47
N ALA A 164 -0.08 -16.54 -3.48
CA ALA A 164 1.32 -16.09 -3.52
C ALA A 164 1.79 -15.72 -4.94
N VAL A 165 1.00 -16.06 -5.96
CA VAL A 165 1.27 -15.78 -7.38
C VAL A 165 0.01 -15.17 -8.00
N LEU A 166 0.19 -14.13 -8.80
CA LEU A 166 -0.86 -13.50 -9.59
C LEU A 166 -0.48 -13.54 -11.06
N THR A 167 -1.38 -14.07 -11.88
CA THR A 167 -1.23 -14.11 -13.34
C THR A 167 -2.29 -13.24 -13.96
N PHE A 168 -1.85 -12.33 -14.83
CA PHE A 168 -2.68 -11.40 -15.59
C PHE A 168 -2.55 -11.74 -17.07
N LYS A 169 -3.68 -12.01 -17.72
CA LYS A 169 -3.75 -12.31 -19.15
C LYS A 169 -3.81 -11.03 -19.96
N GLU A 170 -4.57 -10.06 -19.48
CA GLU A 170 -4.87 -8.82 -20.20
C GLU A 170 -4.29 -7.60 -19.49
N GLU A 171 -4.14 -6.51 -20.24
CA GLU A 171 -3.96 -5.18 -19.67
C GLU A 171 -5.27 -4.76 -18.98
N THR A 172 -5.19 -4.01 -17.88
CA THR A 172 -6.31 -3.59 -17.02
C THR A 172 -7.01 -4.68 -16.22
N GLU A 173 -6.62 -5.95 -16.38
CA GLU A 173 -7.14 -7.04 -15.54
C GLU A 173 -6.77 -6.78 -14.07
N SER A 174 -7.77 -6.93 -13.18
CA SER A 174 -7.60 -6.76 -11.74
C SER A 174 -7.64 -8.09 -11.00
N LYS A 175 -6.72 -8.31 -10.06
CA LYS A 175 -6.71 -9.48 -9.19
C LYS A 175 -6.59 -9.08 -7.72
N SER A 176 -7.37 -9.76 -6.90
CA SER A 176 -7.34 -9.57 -5.44
C SER A 176 -6.41 -10.58 -4.77
N PHE A 177 -5.79 -10.15 -3.68
CA PHE A 177 -5.03 -11.01 -2.78
C PHE A 177 -5.26 -10.58 -1.33
N GLN A 178 -5.04 -11.52 -0.42
CA GLN A 178 -5.14 -11.30 1.01
C GLN A 178 -3.76 -11.34 1.65
N VAL A 179 -3.54 -10.44 2.62
CA VAL A 179 -2.36 -10.45 3.47
C VAL A 179 -2.80 -10.74 4.89
N ARG A 180 -2.27 -11.82 5.45
CA ARG A 180 -2.54 -12.25 6.83
C ARG A 180 -1.32 -11.98 7.69
N PHE A 181 -1.55 -11.22 8.75
CA PHE A 181 -0.59 -10.87 9.78
C PHE A 181 -0.91 -11.65 11.05
N LYS A 182 0.09 -12.29 11.65
CA LYS A 182 -0.03 -12.98 12.94
C LYS A 182 1.06 -12.49 13.88
N SER A 183 0.68 -11.81 14.96
CA SER A 183 1.62 -11.38 16.00
C SER A 183 2.25 -12.62 16.65
N THR A 184 3.57 -12.61 16.79
CA THR A 184 4.33 -13.65 17.52
C THR A 184 4.85 -13.14 18.87
N LYS A 185 4.76 -11.84 19.15
CA LYS A 185 5.07 -11.29 20.47
C LYS A 185 3.93 -11.64 21.45
N ARG A 186 4.26 -12.31 22.55
CA ARG A 186 3.50 -12.15 23.81
C ARG A 186 3.72 -10.70 24.26
N MET A 187 2.66 -9.99 24.60
CA MET A 187 2.71 -8.57 24.97
C MET A 187 3.57 -8.37 26.22
N ALA A 188 4.88 -8.19 26.04
CA ALA A 188 5.82 -7.98 27.11
C ALA A 188 6.98 -7.11 26.62
N VAL A 189 6.70 -5.85 26.27
CA VAL A 189 7.66 -4.75 26.43
C VAL A 189 6.85 -3.49 26.71
N GLN A 190 7.06 -2.85 27.87
CA GLN A 190 6.63 -1.48 28.14
C GLN A 190 7.29 -0.56 27.09
N GLY A 191 6.48 0.00 26.20
CA GLY A 191 6.91 0.86 25.09
C GLY A 191 6.23 0.49 23.77
N SER A 192 5.90 1.49 22.94
CA SER A 192 5.34 1.30 21.60
C SER A 192 6.36 0.65 20.67
N ALA A 193 6.45 -0.68 20.70
CA ALA A 193 7.30 -1.39 19.76
C ALA A 193 6.73 -1.19 18.34
N THR A 194 7.59 -0.83 17.39
CA THR A 194 7.26 -0.79 15.96
C THR A 194 8.11 -1.80 15.21
N GLY A 195 7.58 -2.31 14.11
CA GLY A 195 8.31 -3.17 13.19
C GLY A 195 8.08 -2.71 11.76
N GLU A 196 9.12 -2.83 10.93
CA GLU A 196 9.08 -2.44 9.53
C GLU A 196 9.42 -3.62 8.63
N GLY A 197 8.80 -3.66 7.46
CA GLY A 197 8.98 -4.69 6.45
C GLY A 197 8.40 -4.24 5.12
N TYR A 198 8.27 -5.17 4.17
CA TYR A 198 7.70 -4.87 2.86
C TYR A 198 7.16 -6.12 2.16
N LEU A 199 6.19 -5.90 1.27
CA LEU A 199 5.69 -6.84 0.29
C LEU A 199 6.17 -6.39 -1.09
N ILE A 200 6.70 -7.31 -1.89
CA ILE A 200 7.09 -7.06 -3.28
C ILE A 200 6.37 -8.05 -4.17
N TRP A 201 5.71 -7.55 -5.22
CA TRP A 201 5.33 -8.37 -6.36
C TRP A 201 6.43 -8.28 -7.41
N LYS A 202 7.17 -9.37 -7.58
CA LYS A 202 8.25 -9.46 -8.57
C LYS A 202 7.72 -10.14 -9.82
N ASP A 203 7.85 -9.48 -10.97
CA ASP A 203 7.57 -10.07 -12.27
C ASP A 203 8.52 -11.27 -12.50
N THR A 204 7.94 -12.45 -12.65
CA THR A 204 8.68 -13.69 -12.93
C THR A 204 8.67 -14.06 -14.41
N SER A 205 7.86 -13.39 -15.22
CA SER A 205 7.75 -13.64 -16.66
C SER A 205 8.89 -12.99 -17.43
N LYS A 206 9.14 -11.68 -17.22
CA LYS A 206 10.19 -10.92 -17.89
C LYS A 206 11.23 -10.34 -16.93
N GLY A 207 10.97 -10.39 -15.62
CA GLY A 207 11.88 -9.85 -14.60
C GLY A 207 11.92 -8.32 -14.54
N LYS A 208 11.05 -7.62 -15.28
CA LYS A 208 11.13 -6.16 -15.48
C LYS A 208 10.60 -5.40 -14.27
N TYR A 209 9.48 -5.83 -13.72
CA TYR A 209 8.72 -5.07 -12.72
C TYR A 209 8.96 -5.55 -11.29
N ARG A 210 9.01 -4.59 -10.36
CA ARG A 210 9.10 -4.81 -8.92
C ARG A 210 8.18 -3.82 -8.22
N VAL A 211 7.02 -4.30 -7.79
CA VAL A 211 5.97 -3.46 -7.18
C VAL A 211 6.07 -3.62 -5.66
N ARG A 212 6.63 -2.62 -4.98
CA ARG A 212 6.95 -2.69 -3.54
C ARG A 212 5.96 -1.90 -2.69
N SER A 213 5.43 -2.54 -1.65
CA SER A 213 4.54 -1.92 -0.67
C SER A 213 5.16 -2.01 0.73
N PRO A 214 5.46 -0.88 1.40
CA PRO A 214 6.00 -0.90 2.75
C PRO A 214 4.96 -1.37 3.77
N ILE A 215 5.43 -2.07 4.80
CA ILE A 215 4.62 -2.62 5.90
C ILE A 215 5.14 -2.07 7.22
N SER A 216 4.27 -1.38 7.97
CA SER A 216 4.52 -1.03 9.37
C SER A 216 3.58 -1.80 10.29
N VAL A 217 4.10 -2.22 11.45
CA VAL A 217 3.32 -2.84 12.51
C VAL A 217 3.61 -2.14 13.83
N SER A 218 2.58 -1.97 14.64
CA SER A 218 2.68 -1.46 16.00
C SER A 218 1.86 -2.32 16.96
N TRP A 219 2.23 -2.31 18.23
CA TRP A 219 1.46 -2.91 19.31
C TRP A 219 0.96 -1.78 20.21
N THR A 220 -0.35 -1.61 20.26
CA THR A 220 -1.00 -0.61 21.10
C THR A 220 -1.54 -1.31 22.35
N SER A 221 -1.16 -0.77 23.51
CA SER A 221 -1.79 -1.09 24.80
C SER A 221 -3.26 -0.72 24.79
#